data_AF-A0A0F7TW04-F1
#
_entry.id   AF-A0A0F7TW04-F1
#
_cell.length_a   1.000
_cell.length_b   1.000
_cell.length_c   1.000
_cell.angle_alpha   90.00
_cell.angle_beta   90.00
_cell.angle_gamma   90.00
#
_symmetry.space_group_name_H-M   'P 1'
#
loop_
_entity.id
_entity.type
_entity.pdbx_description
1 polymer ?
#
loop_
_entity_poly.entity_id
_entity_poly.type
_entity_poly.pdbx_seq_one_letter_code
_entity_poly.pdbx_strand_id
1 'polypeptide(L)'
;MAPLVISQCSVADGTALATNSIPAFWTDPHWVLAWRHRTLEYHHSQIALRFPRNLLNKREALRHQKAVDSETGRILGYARWRLPSSYEINPDDGTPTWPEAQVPAVEPEKEAEIRRIAETVVWDHNGDGDELLDRVNALETEVMPKTPYISKLCNDMRLAEYFLV
;
A
#
# COMPACT_ATOMS: atom_id res chain seq x y z
N MET A 1 15.11 -22.96 -11.65
CA MET A 1 14.38 -21.73 -11.28
C MET A 1 15.43 -20.64 -11.16
N ALA A 2 15.29 -19.54 -11.88
CA ALA A 2 16.14 -18.37 -11.66
C ALA A 2 15.98 -17.90 -10.21
N PRO A 3 17.06 -17.48 -9.53
CA PRO A 3 16.96 -17.05 -8.15
C PRO A 3 16.14 -15.76 -8.05
N LEU A 4 15.18 -15.75 -7.14
CA LEU A 4 14.41 -14.56 -6.80
C LEU A 4 15.21 -13.73 -5.79
N VAL A 5 15.33 -12.43 -6.03
CA VAL A 5 15.98 -11.49 -5.12
C VAL A 5 14.94 -10.60 -4.47
N ILE A 6 14.89 -10.61 -3.14
CA ILE A 6 14.08 -9.66 -2.38
C ILE A 6 14.90 -8.39 -2.19
N SER A 7 14.29 -7.24 -2.48
CA SER A 7 14.95 -5.94 -2.39
C SER A 7 14.01 -4.83 -1.92
N GLN A 8 14.60 -3.71 -1.53
CA GLN A 8 13.93 -2.46 -1.20
C GLN A 8 13.16 -1.87 -2.39
N CYS A 9 12.01 -1.25 -2.12
CA CYS A 9 11.32 -0.43 -3.12
C CYS A 9 11.84 1.02 -3.13
N SER A 10 11.77 1.65 -4.31
CA SER A 10 12.05 3.06 -4.53
C SER A 10 10.88 3.72 -5.26
N VAL A 11 10.81 5.06 -5.23
CA VAL A 11 9.77 5.80 -5.97
C VAL A 11 9.76 5.50 -7.48
N ALA A 12 10.91 5.12 -8.04
CA ALA A 12 11.05 4.76 -9.45
C ALA A 12 10.35 3.43 -9.79
N ASP A 13 10.13 2.57 -8.79
CA ASP A 13 9.44 1.30 -8.98
C ASP A 13 7.91 1.47 -9.10
N GLY A 14 7.36 2.66 -8.82
CA GLY A 14 5.92 2.89 -8.70
C GLY A 14 5.10 2.37 -9.89
N THR A 15 5.53 2.68 -11.12
CA THR A 15 4.85 2.20 -12.33
C THR A 15 4.93 0.69 -12.47
N ALA A 16 6.09 0.09 -12.24
CA ALA A 16 6.27 -1.36 -12.34
C ALA A 16 5.47 -2.11 -11.26
N LEU A 17 5.40 -1.56 -10.05
CA LEU A 17 4.61 -2.09 -8.95
C LEU A 17 3.11 -2.00 -9.23
N ALA A 18 2.64 -0.92 -9.86
CA ALA A 18 1.25 -0.81 -10.32
C ALA A 18 0.93 -1.88 -11.38
N THR A 19 1.82 -2.07 -12.36
CA THR A 19 1.68 -3.11 -13.40
C THR A 19 1.63 -4.52 -12.83
N ASN A 20 2.36 -4.78 -11.75
CA ASN A 20 2.33 -6.07 -11.08
C ASN A 20 1.08 -6.26 -10.20
N SER A 21 0.76 -5.25 -9.37
CA SER A 21 -0.22 -5.41 -8.30
C SER A 21 -1.65 -5.28 -8.78
N ILE A 22 -1.94 -4.39 -9.73
CA ILE A 22 -3.31 -4.12 -10.14
C ILE A 22 -3.94 -5.31 -10.88
N PRO A 23 -3.29 -5.96 -11.84
CA PRO A 23 -3.83 -7.18 -12.43
C PRO A 23 -4.07 -8.28 -11.38
N ALA A 24 -3.21 -8.40 -10.36
CA ALA A 24 -3.40 -9.35 -9.28
C ALA A 24 -4.69 -9.06 -8.47
N PHE A 25 -4.92 -7.80 -8.09
CA PHE A 25 -6.17 -7.42 -7.42
C PHE A 25 -7.41 -7.61 -8.31
N TRP A 26 -7.29 -7.43 -9.62
CA TRP A 26 -8.38 -7.69 -10.57
C TRP A 26 -8.72 -9.19 -10.74
N THR A 27 -7.93 -10.10 -10.16
CA THR A 27 -8.32 -11.51 -10.03
C THR A 27 -9.22 -11.78 -8.83
N ASP A 28 -9.30 -10.85 -7.86
CA ASP A 28 -10.21 -10.95 -6.71
C ASP A 28 -11.62 -10.44 -7.09
N PRO A 29 -12.65 -11.29 -7.06
CA PRO A 29 -14.01 -10.88 -7.40
C PRO A 29 -14.54 -9.73 -6.53
N HIS A 30 -14.14 -9.65 -5.25
CA HIS A 30 -14.60 -8.59 -4.35
C HIS A 30 -14.03 -7.24 -4.76
N TRP A 31 -12.75 -7.22 -5.17
CA TRP A 31 -12.12 -6.01 -5.67
C TRP A 31 -12.77 -5.54 -6.97
N VAL A 32 -13.04 -6.47 -7.91
CA VAL A 32 -13.68 -6.14 -9.19
C VAL A 32 -15.06 -5.52 -9.01
N LEU A 33 -15.83 -5.92 -8.00
CA LEU A 33 -17.15 -5.33 -7.73
C LEU A 33 -17.08 -3.82 -7.44
N ALA A 34 -16.08 -3.38 -6.67
CA ALA A 34 -15.87 -1.97 -6.36
C ALA A 34 -15.40 -1.15 -7.57
N TRP A 35 -14.93 -1.79 -8.64
CA TRP A 35 -14.36 -1.12 -9.82
C TRP A 35 -15.04 -1.48 -11.14
N ARG A 36 -16.22 -2.10 -11.10
CA ARG A 36 -16.96 -2.61 -12.27
C ARG A 36 -17.29 -1.56 -13.34
N HIS A 37 -17.30 -0.27 -12.97
CA HIS A 37 -17.54 0.86 -13.87
C HIS A 37 -16.27 1.39 -14.54
N ARG A 38 -15.11 0.86 -14.16
CA ARG A 38 -13.79 1.17 -14.73
C ARG A 38 -13.22 -0.04 -15.47
N THR A 39 -12.16 0.18 -16.24
CA THR A 39 -11.38 -0.92 -16.84
C THR A 39 -10.09 -1.15 -16.05
N LEU A 40 -9.49 -2.33 -16.24
CA LEU A 40 -8.18 -2.67 -15.67
C LEU A 40 -7.12 -1.65 -16.09
N GLU A 41 -7.10 -1.25 -17.36
CA GLU A 41 -6.13 -0.32 -17.93
C GLU A 41 -6.30 1.08 -17.34
N TYR A 42 -7.56 1.53 -17.18
CA TYR A 42 -7.84 2.81 -16.54
C TYR A 42 -7.34 2.80 -15.08
N HIS A 43 -7.73 1.77 -14.32
CA HIS A 43 -7.35 1.64 -12.92
C HIS A 43 -5.82 1.57 -12.77
N HIS A 44 -5.13 0.78 -13.60
CA HIS A 44 -3.68 0.73 -13.65
C HIS A 44 -3.05 2.12 -13.89
N SER A 45 -3.55 2.87 -14.86
CA SER A 45 -3.02 4.21 -15.18
C SER A 45 -3.14 5.18 -13.99
N GLN A 46 -4.26 5.12 -13.25
CA GLN A 46 -4.49 5.94 -12.07
C GLN A 46 -3.56 5.54 -10.92
N ILE A 47 -3.34 4.24 -10.73
CA ILE A 47 -2.52 3.74 -9.63
C ILE A 47 -1.04 4.01 -9.87
N ALA A 48 -0.57 3.91 -11.12
CA ALA A 48 0.81 4.22 -11.47
C ALA A 48 1.20 5.65 -11.05
N LEU A 49 0.27 6.61 -11.13
CA LEU A 49 0.48 8.00 -10.70
C LEU A 49 0.49 8.14 -9.17
N ARG A 50 -0.24 7.30 -8.45
CA ARG A 50 -0.39 7.36 -6.98
C ARG A 50 0.66 6.55 -6.22
N PHE A 51 1.17 5.48 -6.81
CA PHE A 51 2.08 4.53 -6.15
C PHE A 51 3.33 5.20 -5.55
N PRO A 52 4.02 6.14 -6.23
CA PRO A 52 5.17 6.82 -5.66
C PRO A 52 4.85 7.57 -4.36
N ARG A 53 3.68 8.21 -4.29
CA ARG A 53 3.21 8.91 -3.07
C ARG A 53 2.92 7.92 -1.95
N ASN A 54 2.41 6.72 -2.25
CA ASN A 54 2.19 5.69 -1.25
C ASN A 54 3.48 5.12 -0.66
N LEU A 55 4.52 4.97 -1.49
CA LEU A 55 5.85 4.53 -1.05
C LEU A 55 6.52 5.54 -0.10
N LEU A 56 6.22 6.84 -0.26
CA LEU A 56 6.74 7.90 0.59
C LEU A 56 5.86 8.21 1.81
N ASN A 57 4.63 7.69 1.85
CA ASN A 57 3.72 7.97 2.95
C ASN A 57 4.11 7.16 4.19
N LYS A 58 4.09 7.80 5.37
CA LYS A 58 4.36 7.15 6.66
C LYS A 58 5.62 6.26 6.66
N ARG A 59 6.73 6.76 6.11
CA ARG A 59 7.98 6.00 5.93
C ARG A 59 8.51 5.43 7.25
N GLU A 60 8.27 6.11 8.35
CA GLU A 60 8.58 5.67 9.71
C GLU A 60 7.91 4.33 10.05
N ALA A 61 6.64 4.15 9.66
CA ALA A 61 5.82 2.99 10.00
C ALA A 61 5.70 1.93 8.88
N LEU A 62 5.82 2.34 7.61
CA LEU A 62 5.64 1.43 6.48
C LEU A 62 6.95 0.84 5.99
N ARG A 63 6.88 -0.44 5.59
CA ARG A 63 7.97 -1.17 4.95
C ARG A 63 7.48 -1.77 3.63
N HIS A 64 8.30 -1.67 2.60
CA HIS A 64 8.00 -2.02 1.23
C HIS A 64 9.12 -2.87 0.65
N GLN A 65 8.78 -4.09 0.25
CA GLN A 65 9.71 -4.99 -0.40
C GLN A 65 9.16 -5.44 -1.74
N LYS A 66 10.07 -5.65 -2.69
CA LYS A 66 9.78 -6.21 -4.00
C LYS A 66 10.59 -7.47 -4.22
N ALA A 67 9.97 -8.41 -4.89
CA ALA A 67 10.58 -9.64 -5.37
C ALA A 67 10.96 -9.44 -6.84
N VAL A 68 12.23 -9.62 -7.18
CA VAL A 68 12.78 -9.36 -8.52
C VAL A 68 13.36 -10.64 -9.09
N ASP A 69 13.07 -10.91 -10.36
CA ASP A 69 13.75 -11.94 -11.12
C ASP A 69 15.21 -11.50 -11.41
N SER A 70 16.18 -12.29 -10.96
CA SER A 70 17.59 -11.96 -11.13
C SER A 70 18.03 -11.89 -12.60
N GLU A 71 17.37 -12.62 -13.50
CA GLU A 71 17.76 -12.68 -14.92
C GLU A 71 17.19 -11.51 -15.72
N THR A 72 15.90 -11.20 -15.52
CA THR A 72 15.20 -10.18 -16.31
C THR A 72 15.10 -8.83 -15.63
N GLY A 73 15.38 -8.75 -14.32
CA GLY A 73 15.18 -7.55 -13.51
C GLY A 73 13.70 -7.17 -13.31
N ARG A 74 12.76 -8.03 -13.71
CA ARG A 74 11.33 -7.76 -13.60
C ARG A 74 10.85 -7.97 -12.17
N ILE A 75 9.99 -7.08 -11.71
CA ILE A 75 9.29 -7.26 -10.43
C ILE A 75 8.24 -8.35 -10.61
N LEU A 76 8.33 -9.38 -9.77
CA LEU A 76 7.43 -10.53 -9.71
C LEU A 76 6.44 -10.45 -8.54
N GLY A 77 6.73 -9.61 -7.55
CA GLY A 77 5.92 -9.52 -6.34
C GLY A 77 6.22 -8.26 -5.54
N TYR A 78 5.24 -7.88 -4.73
CA TYR A 78 5.29 -6.71 -3.87
C TYR A 78 4.64 -7.05 -2.54
N ALA A 79 5.30 -6.67 -1.44
CA ALA A 79 4.78 -6.79 -0.10
C ALA A 79 4.89 -5.45 0.62
N ARG A 80 3.83 -5.12 1.36
CA ARG A 80 3.81 -3.96 2.25
C ARG A 80 3.50 -4.41 3.67
N TRP A 81 4.29 -3.90 4.60
CA TRP A 81 4.14 -4.12 6.03
C TRP A 81 3.88 -2.79 6.72
N ARG A 82 3.09 -2.82 7.79
CA ARG A 82 2.98 -1.71 8.74
C ARG A 82 3.55 -2.21 10.07
N LEU A 83 4.58 -1.53 10.55
CA LEU A 83 5.12 -1.78 11.87
C LEU A 83 4.19 -1.16 12.92
N PRO A 84 3.98 -1.81 14.08
CA PRO A 84 3.34 -1.15 15.20
C PRO A 84 4.19 0.04 15.65
N SER A 85 3.56 1.11 16.15
CA SER A 85 4.26 2.35 16.50
C SER A 85 5.45 2.20 17.47
N SER A 86 5.43 1.16 18.31
CA SER A 86 6.51 0.85 19.25
C SER A 86 7.74 0.21 18.60
N TYR A 87 7.67 -0.16 17.32
CA TYR A 87 8.72 -0.84 16.54
C TYR A 87 9.14 -0.02 15.32
N GLU A 88 8.78 1.27 15.23
CA GLU A 88 9.24 2.12 14.12
C GLU A 88 10.75 2.39 14.20
N ILE A 89 11.23 2.56 15.43
CA ILE A 89 12.61 2.85 15.79
C ILE A 89 13.11 1.76 16.73
N ASN A 90 14.32 1.27 16.47
CA ASN A 90 14.99 0.32 17.34
C ASN A 90 15.36 1.01 18.67
N PRO A 91 14.91 0.51 19.84
CA PRO A 91 15.20 1.13 21.12
C PRO A 91 16.69 1.12 21.49
N ASP A 92 17.49 0.23 20.91
CA ASP A 92 18.89 0.05 21.29
C ASP A 92 19.82 1.09 20.65
N ASP A 93 19.55 1.49 19.41
CA ASP A 93 20.43 2.35 18.60
C ASP A 93 19.75 3.59 17.99
N GLY A 94 18.42 3.72 18.16
CA GLY A 94 17.64 4.84 17.62
C GLY A 94 17.49 4.84 16.10
N THR A 95 17.89 3.76 15.41
CA THR A 95 17.77 3.63 13.96
C THR A 95 16.39 3.13 13.54
N PRO A 96 15.95 3.39 12.29
CA PRO A 96 14.72 2.81 11.78
C PRO A 96 14.78 1.28 11.84
N THR A 97 13.78 0.64 12.44
CA THR A 97 13.68 -0.82 12.41
C THR A 97 13.47 -1.30 10.98
N TRP A 98 14.20 -2.32 10.54
CA TRP A 98 14.11 -2.86 9.18
C TRP A 98 14.41 -1.83 8.06
N PRO A 99 15.60 -1.20 8.06
CA PRO A 99 15.93 -0.12 7.13
C PRO A 99 15.99 -0.58 5.67
N GLU A 100 16.34 -1.84 5.41
CA GLU A 100 16.41 -2.42 4.06
C GLU A 100 15.04 -2.58 3.39
N ALA A 101 13.93 -2.43 4.13
CA ALA A 101 12.59 -2.38 3.59
C ALA A 101 11.96 -0.97 3.67
N GLN A 102 12.65 0.02 4.21
CA GLN A 102 12.16 1.39 4.24
C GLN A 102 12.49 2.08 2.91
N VAL A 103 11.53 2.72 2.25
CA VAL A 103 11.76 3.43 0.98
C VAL A 103 12.73 4.60 1.22
N PRO A 104 13.72 4.86 0.35
CA PRO A 104 14.61 6.01 0.48
C PRO A 104 13.85 7.33 0.48
N ALA A 105 14.35 8.32 1.21
CA ALA A 105 13.86 9.69 1.08
C ALA A 105 14.15 10.22 -0.32
N VAL A 106 13.39 11.22 -0.75
CA VAL A 106 13.66 11.97 -1.97
C VAL A 106 13.76 13.45 -1.63
N GLU A 107 14.34 14.24 -2.54
CA GLU A 107 14.41 15.69 -2.37
C GLU A 107 13.01 16.32 -2.23
N PRO A 108 12.85 17.38 -1.40
CA PRO A 108 11.56 18.00 -1.12
C PRO A 108 10.78 18.41 -2.39
N GLU A 109 11.47 18.94 -3.40
CA GLU A 109 10.85 19.35 -4.67
C GLU A 109 10.29 18.14 -5.42
N LYS A 110 11.00 17.02 -5.39
CA LYS A 110 10.56 15.76 -6.00
C LYS A 110 9.39 15.16 -5.24
N GLU A 111 9.41 15.23 -3.91
CA GLU A 111 8.28 14.79 -3.08
C GLU A 111 7.03 15.64 -3.34
N ALA A 112 7.17 16.96 -3.42
CA ALA A 112 6.07 17.88 -3.71
C ALA A 112 5.45 17.58 -5.09
N GLU A 113 6.29 17.31 -6.10
CA GLU A 113 5.82 16.94 -7.43
C GLU A 113 5.08 15.59 -7.42
N ILE A 114 5.62 14.58 -6.71
CA ILE A 114 4.95 13.28 -6.53
C ILE A 114 3.57 13.46 -5.89
N ARG A 115 3.46 14.31 -4.85
CA ARG A 115 2.19 14.61 -4.19
C ARG A 115 1.22 15.30 -5.14
N ARG A 116 1.68 16.32 -5.88
CA ARG A 116 0.87 17.04 -6.87
C ARG A 116 0.31 16.12 -7.95
N ILE A 117 1.13 15.22 -8.50
CA ILE A 117 0.70 14.23 -9.49
C ILE A 117 -0.34 13.28 -8.86
N ALA A 118 -0.08 12.77 -7.66
CA ALA A 118 -1.00 11.85 -6.98
C ALA A 118 -2.37 12.50 -6.68
N GLU A 119 -2.44 13.81 -6.46
CA GLU A 119 -3.68 14.56 -6.26
C GLU A 119 -4.54 14.68 -7.53
N THR A 120 -3.95 14.53 -8.72
CA THR A 120 -4.70 14.52 -10.00
C THR A 120 -5.45 13.22 -10.25
N VAL A 121 -5.15 12.18 -9.45
CA VAL A 121 -5.72 10.84 -9.63
C VAL A 121 -7.18 10.83 -9.24
N VAL A 122 -8.02 10.30 -10.14
CA VAL A 122 -9.44 10.10 -9.86
C VAL A 122 -9.62 8.79 -9.11
N TRP A 123 -9.87 8.88 -7.80
CA TRP A 123 -10.15 7.74 -6.94
C TRP A 123 -11.66 7.61 -6.71
N ASP A 124 -12.34 6.83 -7.55
CA ASP A 124 -13.80 6.75 -7.59
C ASP A 124 -14.33 5.30 -7.51
N HIS A 125 -13.85 4.52 -6.55
CA HIS A 125 -14.47 3.22 -6.26
C HIS A 125 -15.99 3.33 -6.08
N ASN A 126 -16.72 2.33 -6.57
CA ASN A 126 -18.16 2.26 -6.47
C ASN A 126 -18.56 1.87 -5.04
N GLY A 127 -19.17 2.81 -4.33
CA GLY A 127 -19.73 2.62 -2.98
C GLY A 127 -21.17 2.09 -2.96
N ASP A 128 -21.78 1.73 -4.09
CA ASP A 128 -23.15 1.19 -4.13
C ASP A 128 -23.27 -0.15 -3.37
N GLY A 129 -22.15 -0.85 -3.14
CA GLY A 129 -22.09 -2.03 -2.26
C GLY A 129 -21.97 -1.68 -0.76
N ASP A 130 -21.81 -0.40 -0.42
CA ASP A 130 -21.48 0.06 0.93
C ASP A 130 -22.66 0.00 1.90
N GLU A 131 -23.93 -0.05 1.50
CA GLU A 131 -25.02 -0.09 2.50
C GLU A 131 -24.92 -1.31 3.45
N LEU A 132 -24.42 -2.45 2.93
CA LEU A 132 -24.11 -3.62 3.76
C LEU A 132 -22.79 -3.43 4.51
N LEU A 133 -21.79 -2.81 3.89
CA LEU A 133 -20.48 -2.56 4.47
C LEU A 133 -20.55 -1.55 5.62
N ASP A 134 -21.37 -0.50 5.52
CA ASP A 134 -21.64 0.51 6.53
C ASP A 134 -22.28 -0.11 7.76
N ARG A 135 -23.24 -1.02 7.57
CA ARG A 135 -23.86 -1.76 8.67
C ARG A 135 -22.86 -2.70 9.34
N VAL A 136 -22.03 -3.40 8.56
CA VAL A 136 -20.96 -4.25 9.10
C VAL A 136 -19.92 -3.42 9.83
N ASN A 137 -19.48 -2.29 9.27
CA ASN A 137 -18.54 -1.34 9.86
C ASN A 137 -19.08 -0.76 11.19
N ALA A 138 -20.38 -0.43 11.24
CA ALA A 138 -21.03 0.07 12.44
C ALA A 138 -21.09 -1.02 13.54
N LEU A 139 -21.48 -2.23 13.18
CA LEU A 139 -21.50 -3.38 14.10
C LEU A 139 -20.10 -3.75 14.57
N GLU A 140 -19.11 -3.76 13.69
CA GLU A 140 -17.71 -3.99 14.04
C GLU A 140 -17.25 -2.92 15.03
N THR A 141 -17.58 -1.64 14.80
CA THR A 141 -17.26 -0.55 15.74
C THR A 141 -17.94 -0.73 17.10
N GLU A 142 -19.16 -1.25 17.14
CA GLU A 142 -19.91 -1.52 18.37
C GLU A 142 -19.33 -2.71 19.15
N VAL A 143 -18.99 -3.80 18.45
CA VAL A 143 -18.49 -5.07 19.03
C VAL A 143 -16.99 -5.04 19.27
N MET A 144 -16.27 -4.08 18.67
CA MET A 144 -14.83 -3.89 18.78
C MET A 144 -14.39 -3.83 20.26
N PRO A 145 -13.51 -4.75 20.70
CA PRO A 145 -13.03 -4.75 22.07
C PRO A 145 -12.31 -3.44 22.39
N LYS A 146 -12.84 -2.68 23.36
CA LYS A 146 -12.26 -1.40 23.81
C LYS A 146 -10.96 -1.57 24.60
N THR A 147 -10.47 -2.79 24.76
CA THR A 147 -9.17 -3.10 25.36
C THR A 147 -8.04 -2.52 24.49
N PRO A 148 -7.08 -1.76 25.08
CA PRO A 148 -6.11 -0.96 24.33
C PRO A 148 -5.26 -1.73 23.30
N TYR A 149 -5.02 -3.01 23.54
CA TYR A 149 -4.16 -3.85 22.71
C TYR A 149 -4.88 -4.47 21.50
N ILE A 150 -6.21 -4.67 21.57
CA ILE A 150 -7.02 -5.19 20.44
C ILE A 150 -7.52 -4.02 19.59
N SER A 151 -7.95 -2.92 20.20
CA SER A 151 -8.44 -1.75 19.48
C SER A 151 -7.37 -1.11 18.58
N LYS A 152 -6.12 -1.07 19.05
CA LYS A 152 -4.97 -0.60 18.27
C LYS A 152 -4.68 -1.50 17.07
N LEU A 153 -4.70 -2.82 17.28
CA LEU A 153 -4.43 -3.82 16.24
C LEU A 153 -5.49 -3.80 15.13
N CYS A 154 -6.78 -3.70 15.48
CA CYS A 154 -7.86 -3.61 14.48
C CYS A 154 -7.88 -2.27 13.72
N ASN A 155 -7.63 -1.14 14.38
CA ASN A 155 -7.52 0.15 13.67
C ASN A 155 -6.33 0.20 12.71
N ASP A 156 -5.21 -0.43 13.09
CA ASP A 156 -4.02 -0.53 12.24
C ASP A 156 -4.25 -1.44 11.01
N MET A 157 -5.05 -2.51 11.15
CA MET A 157 -5.48 -3.37 10.03
C MET A 157 -6.49 -2.69 9.10
N ARG A 158 -7.48 -1.96 9.64
CA ARG A 158 -8.49 -1.23 8.84
C ARG A 158 -7.85 -0.19 7.90
N LEU A 159 -6.83 0.50 8.38
CA LEU A 159 -6.04 1.44 7.56
C LEU A 159 -5.05 0.73 6.62
N ALA A 160 -4.85 -0.59 6.70
CA ALA A 160 -4.07 -1.31 5.72
C ALA A 160 -4.90 -1.57 4.45
N GLU A 161 -6.16 -1.97 4.60
CA GLU A 161 -7.07 -2.28 3.47
C GLU A 161 -7.40 -1.04 2.62
N TYR A 162 -7.76 0.09 3.25
CA TYR A 162 -8.03 1.36 2.53
C TYR A 162 -6.81 1.97 1.85
N PHE A 163 -5.60 1.56 2.25
CA PHE A 163 -4.35 2.07 1.69
C PHE A 163 -3.65 1.07 0.79
N LEU A 164 -4.21 -0.13 0.54
CA LEU A 164 -3.62 -1.07 -0.43
C LEU A 164 -3.44 -0.43 -1.83
N VAL A 165 -4.00 0.77 -2.04
CA VAL A 165 -3.80 1.66 -3.18
C VAL A 165 -3.79 3.15 -2.83
#